data_AF-A6EU99-F1
#
_entry.id   AF-A6EU99-F1
#
_cell.length_a   1.000
_cell.length_b   1.000
_cell.length_c   1.000
_cell.angle_alpha   90.00
_cell.angle_beta   90.00
_cell.angle_gamma   90.00
#
_symmetry.space_group_name_H-M   'P 1'
#
loop_
_entity.id
_entity.type
_entity.pdbx_description
1 polymer ?
#
loop_
_entity_poly.entity_id
_entity_poly.type
_entity_poly.pdbx_seq_one_letter_code
_entity_poly.pdbx_strand_id
1 'polypeptide(L)'
;MKKNFTIVLLLISIFSYAQKNNTVWKSEIDFDSGIKFSTYLKFEDKNNDFVITSPKNADVRMFGGFKARIGRLIGKSPKKGIIIKITGEQRGDSLYGQTKIPVIGELKFNGIITDEILDAQLTQDNIIIGSLKGIKSSENNNEYTHLLPKIIEITDNNIYSKKILQTKEWKKHHKKLQNLFNKAKDDIELFLGFNMLSSSLSFSHYNLYVGSLDEENGTENTENTENSQETFSTIIFEEKNENTAYLKIKNFSSSQKELSEIFPKIIKTNYQNLIIDLRDNGGGGIDAAFEFAKHIVKEDIEVGYFVTNKLDYSGFMPNLFKTLPELQPISTNEFGQFLRKEKGAKLIFKKPINESYAGKLYVLTNKKTGSTCEPIAYVLKQKGLATLIGENTAGAMLAASPFEVSEKYILSLPIADFYTFDGVRLEGIGVKPNIETESEDALKKVMEIINK
;
A
#
# COMPACT_ATOMS: atom_id res chain seq x y z
N MET A 1 41.46 -37.10 71.41
CA MET A 1 40.51 -37.94 70.63
C MET A 1 39.78 -37.06 69.63
N LYS A 2 40.13 -37.15 68.34
CA LYS A 2 39.45 -36.43 67.25
C LYS A 2 38.24 -37.25 66.78
N LYS A 3 37.05 -36.65 66.69
CA LYS A 3 35.86 -37.25 66.07
C LYS A 3 35.84 -36.89 64.59
N ASN A 4 35.88 -37.89 63.72
CA ASN A 4 35.63 -37.76 62.29
C ASN A 4 34.12 -37.73 62.05
N PHE A 5 33.63 -36.71 61.35
CA PHE A 5 32.27 -36.67 60.80
C PHE A 5 32.36 -37.02 59.31
N THR A 6 31.76 -38.14 58.93
CA THR A 6 31.58 -38.56 57.54
C THR A 6 30.32 -37.87 57.00
N ILE A 7 30.48 -36.98 56.02
CA ILE A 7 29.36 -36.39 55.27
C ILE A 7 28.99 -37.35 54.15
N VAL A 8 27.78 -37.91 54.21
CA VAL A 8 27.17 -38.67 53.12
C VAL A 8 26.48 -37.67 52.19
N LEU A 9 27.00 -37.52 50.97
CA LEU A 9 26.37 -36.73 49.90
C LEU A 9 25.22 -37.56 49.30
N LEU A 10 23.98 -37.16 49.53
CA LEU A 10 22.82 -37.70 48.82
C LEU A 10 22.71 -36.99 47.46
N LEU A 11 23.04 -37.68 46.37
CA LEU A 11 22.75 -37.26 45.00
C LEU A 11 21.24 -37.40 44.76
N ILE A 12 20.50 -36.31 44.95
CA ILE A 12 19.13 -36.20 44.44
C ILE A 12 19.25 -35.79 42.97
N SER A 13 19.06 -36.77 42.07
CA SER A 13 18.83 -36.50 40.66
C SER A 13 17.48 -35.81 40.51
N ILE A 14 17.49 -34.48 40.45
CA ILE A 14 16.33 -33.71 40.01
C ILE A 14 16.23 -33.93 38.50
N PHE A 15 15.49 -34.96 38.09
CA PHE A 15 14.86 -34.94 36.77
C PHE A 15 13.88 -33.77 36.79
N SER A 16 14.31 -32.63 36.24
CA SER A 16 13.40 -31.53 35.94
C SER A 16 12.45 -32.03 34.86
N TYR A 17 11.26 -32.43 35.29
CA TYR A 17 10.15 -32.74 34.42
C TYR A 17 9.86 -31.47 33.62
N ALA A 18 10.10 -31.51 32.31
CA ALA A 18 9.88 -30.40 31.39
C ALA A 18 8.44 -29.88 31.53
N GLN A 19 8.28 -28.81 32.31
CA GLN A 19 7.10 -27.98 32.25
C GLN A 19 7.13 -27.34 30.87
N LYS A 20 6.15 -27.67 30.01
CA LYS A 20 5.88 -26.97 28.74
C LYS A 20 5.58 -25.49 29.05
N ASN A 21 6.62 -24.70 29.29
CA ASN A 21 6.49 -23.27 29.41
C ASN A 21 6.29 -22.75 28.00
N ASN A 22 5.02 -22.51 27.67
CA ASN A 22 4.62 -21.80 26.47
C ASN A 22 5.14 -20.35 26.58
N THR A 23 6.40 -20.14 26.23
CA THR A 23 7.03 -18.82 26.31
C THR A 23 6.50 -17.94 25.18
N VAL A 24 5.99 -16.77 25.56
CA VAL A 24 5.54 -15.73 24.64
C VAL A 24 6.59 -14.64 24.59
N TRP A 25 6.85 -14.17 23.37
CA TRP A 25 7.81 -13.14 23.04
C TRP A 25 7.04 -11.96 22.47
N LYS A 26 7.12 -10.80 23.14
CA LYS A 26 6.65 -9.55 22.55
C LYS A 26 7.71 -9.13 21.55
N SER A 27 7.36 -9.18 20.26
CA SER A 27 8.29 -9.06 19.16
C SER A 27 7.96 -7.88 18.26
N GLU A 28 8.99 -7.23 17.73
CA GLU A 28 8.93 -6.28 16.64
C GLU A 28 9.49 -6.95 15.38
N ILE A 29 8.78 -6.81 14.27
CA ILE A 29 9.19 -7.29 12.96
C ILE A 29 9.29 -6.07 12.05
N ASP A 30 10.41 -5.95 11.35
CA ASP A 30 10.68 -4.92 10.36
C ASP A 30 11.14 -5.61 9.07
N PHE A 31 10.61 -5.19 7.92
CA PHE A 31 11.00 -5.69 6.59
C PHE A 31 11.96 -4.72 5.89
N ASP A 32 12.95 -4.24 6.63
CA ASP A 32 13.96 -3.28 6.17
C ASP A 32 13.34 -1.96 5.64
N SER A 33 12.24 -1.57 6.28
CA SER A 33 11.45 -0.39 5.93
C SER A 33 11.48 0.70 7.00
N GLY A 34 12.04 0.39 8.18
CA GLY A 34 11.91 1.18 9.40
C GLY A 34 10.56 0.99 10.11
N ILE A 35 9.54 0.49 9.40
CA ILE A 35 8.21 0.26 9.96
C ILE A 35 8.19 -1.04 10.79
N LYS A 36 7.99 -0.88 12.10
CA LYS A 36 7.98 -1.99 13.05
C LYS A 36 6.57 -2.44 13.41
N PHE A 37 6.23 -3.67 13.04
CA PHE A 37 5.01 -4.34 13.46
C PHE A 37 5.25 -5.09 14.78
N SER A 38 4.53 -4.71 15.83
CA SER A 38 4.53 -5.45 17.08
C SER A 38 3.63 -6.68 16.97
N THR A 39 4.09 -7.84 17.45
CA THR A 39 3.34 -9.11 17.53
C THR A 39 3.78 -9.94 18.73
N TYR A 40 3.01 -11.00 19.03
CA TYR A 40 3.27 -11.90 20.15
C TYR A 40 3.57 -13.30 19.63
N LEU A 41 4.85 -13.65 19.63
CA LEU A 41 5.35 -14.89 19.07
C LEU A 41 5.48 -15.96 20.16
N LYS A 42 4.89 -17.12 19.89
CA LYS A 42 5.04 -18.28 20.75
C LYS A 42 6.15 -19.16 20.23
N PHE A 43 7.14 -19.46 21.08
CA PHE A 43 8.21 -20.41 20.82
C PHE A 43 7.85 -21.78 21.40
N GLU A 44 7.94 -22.83 20.60
CA GLU A 44 7.79 -24.23 21.01
C GLU A 44 8.95 -25.04 20.44
N ASP A 45 9.75 -25.69 21.28
CA ASP A 45 10.83 -26.58 20.88
C ASP A 45 10.55 -28.05 21.23
N LYS A 46 11.13 -28.96 20.43
CA LYS A 46 11.13 -30.40 20.69
C LYS A 46 12.28 -31.06 19.92
N ASN A 47 13.17 -31.76 20.64
CA ASN A 47 14.24 -32.57 20.04
C ASN A 47 15.12 -31.77 19.05
N ASN A 48 15.56 -30.57 19.43
CA ASN A 48 16.31 -29.62 18.58
C ASN A 48 15.54 -29.03 17.41
N ASP A 49 14.28 -29.41 17.17
CA ASP A 49 13.40 -28.67 16.26
C ASP A 49 12.68 -27.57 17.02
N PHE A 50 12.40 -26.45 16.37
CA PHE A 50 11.58 -25.37 16.92
C PHE A 50 10.47 -24.94 15.97
N VAL A 51 9.42 -24.39 16.55
CA VAL A 51 8.34 -23.71 15.85
C VAL A 51 8.05 -22.39 16.56
N ILE A 52 8.12 -21.29 15.81
CA ILE A 52 7.65 -19.98 16.25
C ILE A 52 6.33 -19.67 15.54
N THR A 53 5.31 -19.26 16.29
CA THR A 53 3.99 -18.93 15.73
C THR A 53 3.44 -17.61 16.23
N SER A 54 2.83 -16.83 15.34
CA SER A 54 1.98 -15.71 15.75
C SER A 54 0.66 -16.20 16.39
N PRO A 55 -0.13 -15.29 17.01
CA PRO A 55 -1.33 -15.68 17.74
C PRO A 55 -2.32 -16.50 16.90
N LYS A 56 -2.72 -17.67 17.41
CA LYS A 56 -3.72 -18.54 16.76
C LYS A 56 -5.06 -17.83 16.61
N ASN A 57 -5.83 -18.18 15.58
CA ASN A 57 -7.14 -17.63 15.24
C ASN A 57 -7.15 -16.12 14.89
N ALA A 58 -6.05 -15.60 14.33
CA ALA A 58 -5.97 -14.22 13.85
C ALA A 58 -7.05 -13.91 12.81
N ASP A 59 -7.24 -14.83 11.86
CA ASP A 59 -8.33 -14.81 10.88
C ASP A 59 -9.74 -14.65 11.48
N VAL A 60 -10.06 -15.36 12.56
CA VAL A 60 -11.36 -15.23 13.25
C VAL A 60 -11.53 -13.83 13.82
N ARG A 61 -10.46 -13.25 14.39
CA ARG A 61 -10.49 -11.89 14.94
C ARG A 61 -10.62 -10.84 13.84
N MET A 62 -9.90 -11.02 12.73
CA MET A 62 -9.93 -10.11 11.58
C MET A 62 -11.26 -10.12 10.83
N PHE A 63 -11.89 -11.29 10.63
CA PHE A 63 -13.03 -11.40 9.71
C PHE A 63 -14.20 -12.29 10.16
N GLY A 64 -14.15 -12.81 11.38
CA GLY A 64 -15.22 -13.60 11.98
C GLY A 64 -15.15 -15.09 11.66
N GLY A 65 -15.73 -15.90 12.56
CA GLY A 65 -15.57 -17.37 12.54
C GLY A 65 -16.06 -18.06 11.27
N PHE A 66 -17.18 -17.61 10.70
CA PHE A 66 -17.73 -18.21 9.47
C PHE A 66 -16.79 -18.03 8.27
N LYS A 67 -16.30 -16.80 8.05
CA LYS A 67 -15.35 -16.51 6.97
C LYS A 67 -14.00 -17.20 7.20
N ALA A 68 -13.51 -17.26 8.45
CA ALA A 68 -12.32 -18.03 8.83
C ALA A 68 -12.45 -19.51 8.46
N ARG A 69 -13.59 -20.12 8.79
CA ARG A 69 -13.84 -21.53 8.46
C ARG A 69 -13.82 -21.78 6.95
N ILE A 70 -14.50 -20.95 6.17
CA ILE A 70 -14.50 -21.07 4.70
C ILE A 70 -13.10 -20.85 4.13
N GLY A 71 -12.43 -19.77 4.53
CA GLY A 71 -11.09 -19.43 4.05
C GLY A 71 -10.09 -20.56 4.29
N ARG A 72 -10.13 -21.19 5.48
CA ARG A 72 -9.28 -22.34 5.81
C ARG A 72 -9.59 -23.57 4.95
N LEU A 73 -10.86 -23.82 4.63
CA LEU A 73 -11.29 -24.98 3.81
C LEU A 73 -10.76 -24.87 2.38
N ILE A 74 -10.81 -23.68 1.79
CA ILE A 74 -10.43 -23.42 0.39
C ILE A 74 -8.97 -22.96 0.22
N GLY A 75 -8.16 -23.03 1.28
CA GLY A 75 -6.74 -22.66 1.26
C GLY A 75 -6.45 -21.14 1.17
N LYS A 76 -7.46 -20.28 1.32
CA LYS A 76 -7.31 -18.81 1.32
C LYS A 76 -6.99 -18.22 2.69
N SER A 77 -6.94 -19.02 3.75
CA SER A 77 -6.58 -18.61 5.10
C SER A 77 -5.66 -19.64 5.75
N PRO A 78 -4.64 -19.21 6.52
CA PRO A 78 -3.66 -20.13 7.07
C PRO A 78 -4.28 -21.10 8.07
N LYS A 79 -3.68 -22.30 8.17
CA LYS A 79 -4.10 -23.31 9.14
C LYS A 79 -4.06 -22.73 10.56
N LYS A 80 -5.14 -22.96 11.33
CA LYS A 80 -5.34 -22.42 12.69
C LYS A 80 -5.32 -20.87 12.76
N GLY A 81 -5.36 -20.17 11.63
CA GLY A 81 -5.28 -18.71 11.59
C GLY A 81 -3.95 -18.14 12.06
N ILE A 82 -2.84 -18.87 11.88
CA ILE A 82 -1.49 -18.42 12.24
C ILE A 82 -0.92 -17.66 11.05
N ILE A 83 -0.61 -16.38 11.21
CA ILE A 83 -0.12 -15.52 10.13
C ILE A 83 1.37 -15.78 9.89
N ILE A 84 2.16 -15.81 10.96
CA ILE A 84 3.61 -16.09 10.90
C ILE A 84 3.86 -17.46 11.49
N LYS A 85 4.52 -18.32 10.72
CA LYS A 85 5.00 -19.62 11.17
C LYS A 85 6.43 -19.82 10.70
N ILE A 86 7.37 -19.82 11.65
CA ILE A 86 8.77 -20.15 11.41
C ILE A 86 9.01 -21.57 11.93
N THR A 87 9.73 -22.38 11.18
CA THR A 87 10.14 -23.73 11.57
C THR A 87 11.61 -23.92 11.28
N GLY A 88 12.33 -24.61 12.15
CA GLY A 88 13.76 -24.82 11.96
C GLY A 88 14.39 -25.70 13.02
N GLU A 89 15.72 -25.72 13.01
CA GLU A 89 16.57 -26.40 13.98
C GLU A 89 17.21 -25.39 14.93
N GLN A 90 17.31 -25.77 16.21
CA GLN A 90 18.03 -25.07 17.25
C GLN A 90 19.35 -25.80 17.56
N ARG A 91 20.45 -25.04 17.62
CA ARG A 91 21.80 -25.53 17.95
C ARG A 91 22.40 -24.64 19.04
N GLY A 92 22.26 -25.06 20.29
CA GLY A 92 22.52 -24.18 21.43
C GLY A 92 21.55 -23.00 21.40
N ASP A 93 22.07 -21.78 21.46
CA ASP A 93 21.25 -20.56 21.39
C ASP A 93 20.95 -20.13 19.95
N SER A 94 21.58 -20.76 18.94
CA SER A 94 21.37 -20.42 17.54
C SER A 94 20.13 -21.11 16.96
N LEU A 95 19.33 -20.35 16.21
CA LEU A 95 18.14 -20.79 15.49
C LEU A 95 18.37 -20.67 13.98
N TYR A 96 18.11 -21.76 13.26
CA TYR A 96 18.19 -21.82 11.80
C TYR A 96 16.89 -22.36 11.25
N GLY A 97 16.15 -21.55 10.51
CA GLY A 97 14.83 -21.93 10.04
C GLY A 97 14.40 -21.22 8.78
N GLN A 98 13.12 -21.38 8.49
CA GLN A 98 12.48 -20.78 7.34
C GLN A 98 11.05 -20.38 7.67
N THR A 99 10.56 -19.37 6.97
CA THR A 99 9.17 -18.93 7.00
C THR A 99 8.70 -18.64 5.59
N LYS A 100 7.38 -18.74 5.38
CA LYS A 100 6.75 -18.34 4.14
C LYS A 100 5.76 -17.24 4.45
N ILE A 101 6.11 -16.02 4.06
CA ILE A 101 5.26 -14.86 4.26
C ILE A 101 4.49 -14.61 2.96
N PRO A 102 3.16 -14.49 2.99
CA PRO A 102 2.39 -14.11 1.82
C PRO A 102 2.96 -12.85 1.16
N VAL A 103 2.96 -12.78 -0.18
CA VAL A 103 3.52 -11.69 -1.00
C VAL A 103 5.05 -11.62 -1.05
N ILE A 104 5.76 -11.80 0.07
CA ILE A 104 7.23 -11.76 0.09
C ILE A 104 7.85 -13.08 -0.39
N GLY A 105 7.23 -14.21 -0.05
CA GLY A 105 7.68 -15.54 -0.43
C GLY A 105 8.42 -16.26 0.69
N GLU A 106 9.37 -17.10 0.32
CA GLU A 106 10.13 -17.94 1.25
C GLU A 106 11.36 -17.21 1.75
N LEU A 107 11.52 -17.18 3.06
CA LEU A 107 12.58 -16.47 3.76
C LEU A 107 13.34 -17.42 4.66
N LYS A 108 14.66 -17.30 4.65
CA LYS A 108 15.51 -17.91 5.66
C LYS A 108 15.44 -17.08 6.94
N PHE A 109 15.40 -17.75 8.07
CA PHE A 109 15.39 -17.20 9.40
C PHE A 109 16.66 -17.65 10.11
N ASN A 110 17.51 -16.71 10.49
CA ASN A 110 18.70 -17.00 11.29
C ASN A 110 18.66 -16.11 12.53
N GLY A 111 18.70 -16.71 13.71
CA GLY A 111 18.58 -15.94 14.95
C GLY A 111 19.29 -16.56 16.12
N ILE A 112 19.22 -15.85 17.25
CA ILE A 112 19.70 -16.24 18.55
C ILE A 112 18.53 -16.13 19.53
N ILE A 113 18.35 -17.14 20.35
CA ILE A 113 17.38 -17.15 21.44
C ILE A 113 18.11 -17.42 22.76
N THR A 114 17.82 -16.58 23.75
CA THR A 114 18.30 -16.71 25.12
C THR A 114 17.09 -16.81 26.06
N ASP A 115 17.31 -16.77 27.38
CA ASP A 115 16.21 -16.74 28.33
C ASP A 115 15.36 -15.45 28.27
N GLU A 116 15.90 -14.36 27.72
CA GLU A 116 15.28 -13.03 27.74
C GLU A 116 15.07 -12.40 26.36
N ILE A 117 15.90 -12.75 25.38
CA ILE A 117 15.93 -12.12 24.05
C ILE A 117 15.82 -13.16 22.94
N LEU A 118 15.03 -12.81 21.92
CA LEU A 118 14.99 -13.42 20.60
C LEU A 118 15.44 -12.37 19.58
N ASP A 119 16.53 -12.58 18.88
CA ASP A 119 17.02 -11.67 17.84
C ASP A 119 17.28 -12.46 16.56
N ALA A 120 16.75 -12.02 15.43
CA ALA A 120 16.83 -12.75 14.18
C ALA A 120 16.81 -11.85 12.95
N GLN A 121 17.37 -12.37 11.87
CA GLN A 121 17.34 -11.78 10.53
C GLN A 121 16.52 -12.65 9.59
N LEU A 122 15.81 -11.98 8.69
CA LEU A 122 15.09 -12.58 7.57
C LEU A 122 15.87 -12.30 6.29
N THR A 123 16.19 -13.35 5.53
CA THR A 123 16.93 -13.21 4.27
C THR A 123 16.22 -13.88 3.10
N GLN A 124 16.31 -13.25 1.93
CA GLN A 124 15.86 -13.77 0.64
C GLN A 124 17.05 -13.67 -0.33
N ASP A 125 17.42 -14.77 -0.97
CA ASP A 125 18.59 -14.82 -1.88
C ASP A 125 19.89 -14.24 -1.28
N ASN A 126 20.08 -14.46 0.03
CA ASN A 126 21.18 -13.94 0.86
C ASN A 126 21.21 -12.41 1.08
N ILE A 127 20.17 -11.70 0.66
CA ILE A 127 19.93 -10.30 0.99
C ILE A 127 19.11 -10.25 2.28
N ILE A 128 19.52 -9.40 3.23
CA ILE A 128 18.73 -9.11 4.42
C ILE A 128 17.54 -8.28 3.97
N ILE A 129 16.34 -8.76 4.27
CA ILE A 129 15.09 -8.06 3.92
C ILE A 129 14.25 -7.78 5.16
N GLY A 130 14.81 -8.00 6.36
CA GLY A 130 14.11 -7.75 7.60
C GLY A 130 14.78 -8.31 8.84
N SER A 131 14.24 -7.92 9.98
CA SER A 131 14.67 -8.33 11.31
C SER A 131 13.47 -8.65 12.20
N LEU A 132 13.74 -9.44 13.24
CA LEU A 132 12.79 -9.80 14.27
C LEU A 132 13.49 -9.70 15.61
N LYS A 133 12.99 -8.84 16.49
CA LYS A 133 13.51 -8.67 17.86
C LYS A 133 12.38 -8.93 18.84
N GLY A 134 12.62 -9.76 19.84
CA GLY A 134 11.64 -10.17 20.82
C GLY A 134 12.21 -10.13 22.22
N ILE A 135 11.39 -9.69 23.16
CA ILE A 135 11.66 -9.78 24.59
C ILE A 135 10.61 -10.70 25.20
N LYS A 136 11.05 -11.58 26.09
CA LYS A 136 10.14 -12.48 26.80
C LYS A 136 9.10 -11.68 27.57
N SER A 137 7.83 -12.06 27.44
CA SER A 137 6.73 -11.29 28.02
C SER A 137 5.61 -12.19 28.57
N SER A 138 4.95 -11.70 29.61
CA SER A 138 3.69 -12.25 30.10
C SER A 138 2.46 -11.67 29.38
N GLU A 139 2.65 -10.56 28.66
CA GLU A 139 1.62 -9.99 27.78
C GLU A 139 1.38 -10.91 26.58
N ASN A 140 0.16 -10.85 26.03
CA ASN A 140 -0.20 -11.64 24.86
C ASN A 140 -1.05 -10.88 23.82
N ASN A 141 -1.23 -9.57 24.03
CA ASN A 141 -1.97 -8.68 23.16
C ASN A 141 -1.69 -7.20 23.45
N ASN A 142 -1.80 -6.37 22.42
CA ASN A 142 -1.92 -4.92 22.49
C ASN A 142 -3.39 -4.52 22.77
N GLU A 143 -3.62 -3.25 23.12
CA GLU A 143 -4.95 -2.64 23.24
C GLU A 143 -5.16 -1.56 22.18
N TYR A 144 -6.26 -1.65 21.42
CA TYR A 144 -6.54 -0.75 20.30
C TYR A 144 -7.86 0.01 20.42
N THR A 145 -8.67 -0.28 21.44
CA THR A 145 -10.02 0.28 21.67
C THR A 145 -10.05 1.82 21.60
N HIS A 146 -8.99 2.47 22.07
CA HIS A 146 -8.83 3.94 22.08
C HIS A 146 -8.60 4.57 20.70
N LEU A 147 -8.13 3.81 19.70
CA LEU A 147 -7.83 4.33 18.36
C LEU A 147 -9.11 4.55 17.52
N LEU A 148 -10.10 3.67 17.68
CA LEU A 148 -11.29 3.68 16.83
C LEU A 148 -12.12 4.98 16.95
N PRO A 149 -12.39 5.53 18.16
CA PRO A 149 -13.07 6.81 18.28
C PRO A 149 -12.40 7.93 17.49
N LYS A 150 -11.07 8.04 17.55
CA LYS A 150 -10.29 9.04 16.79
C LYS A 150 -10.37 8.80 15.29
N ILE A 151 -10.30 7.54 14.83
CA ILE A 151 -10.49 7.19 13.40
C ILE A 151 -11.87 7.62 12.90
N ILE A 152 -12.92 7.36 13.68
CA ILE A 152 -14.30 7.73 13.31
C ILE A 152 -14.45 9.26 13.27
N GLU A 153 -13.91 9.97 14.26
CA GLU A 153 -13.93 11.44 14.27
C GLU A 153 -13.21 12.04 13.05
N ILE A 154 -12.00 11.56 12.75
CA ILE A 154 -11.24 11.98 11.56
C ILE A 154 -12.06 11.73 10.29
N THR A 155 -12.68 10.55 10.20
CA THR A 155 -13.49 10.15 9.05
C THR A 155 -14.73 11.03 8.89
N ASP A 156 -15.50 11.25 9.96
CA ASP A 156 -16.73 12.03 9.94
C ASP A 156 -16.49 13.48 9.50
N ASN A 157 -15.35 14.04 9.90
CA ASN A 157 -14.96 15.41 9.58
C ASN A 157 -14.43 15.59 8.15
N ASN A 158 -13.78 14.57 7.59
CA ASN A 158 -12.94 14.75 6.40
C ASN A 158 -13.34 13.88 5.20
N ILE A 159 -14.17 12.84 5.35
CA ILE A 159 -14.55 11.98 4.23
C ILE A 159 -15.24 12.79 3.14
N TYR A 160 -14.90 12.52 1.88
CA TYR A 160 -15.34 13.26 0.70
C TYR A 160 -16.85 13.48 0.55
N SER A 161 -17.68 12.62 1.16
CA SER A 161 -19.14 12.77 1.19
C SER A 161 -19.75 12.23 2.48
N LYS A 162 -20.39 13.12 3.25
CA LYS A 162 -21.10 12.76 4.50
C LYS A 162 -22.26 11.77 4.28
N LYS A 163 -22.82 11.70 3.07
CA LYS A 163 -23.91 10.78 2.72
C LYS A 163 -23.48 9.32 2.88
N ILE A 164 -22.21 9.01 2.68
CA ILE A 164 -21.64 7.65 2.78
C ILE A 164 -21.79 7.10 4.19
N LEU A 165 -21.60 7.95 5.20
CA LEU A 165 -21.67 7.58 6.61
C LEU A 165 -23.08 7.10 7.02
N GLN A 166 -24.10 7.46 6.24
CA GLN A 166 -25.48 7.04 6.48
C GLN A 166 -25.86 5.70 5.84
N THR A 167 -25.02 5.19 4.94
CA THR A 167 -25.28 3.95 4.19
C THR A 167 -25.29 2.72 5.10
N LYS A 168 -26.05 1.69 4.68
CA LYS A 168 -26.04 0.38 5.37
C LYS A 168 -24.66 -0.28 5.32
N GLU A 169 -23.93 -0.05 4.23
CA GLU A 169 -22.57 -0.53 4.01
C GLU A 169 -21.62 0.02 5.06
N TRP A 170 -21.57 1.36 5.21
CA TRP A 170 -20.74 2.00 6.23
C TRP A 170 -21.08 1.54 7.64
N LYS A 171 -22.37 1.51 8.01
CA LYS A 171 -22.81 1.04 9.34
C LYS A 171 -22.36 -0.39 9.62
N LYS A 172 -22.42 -1.27 8.60
CA LYS A 172 -21.93 -2.65 8.70
C LYS A 172 -20.41 -2.70 8.81
N HIS A 173 -19.69 -1.89 8.04
CA HIS A 173 -18.23 -1.79 8.09
C HIS A 173 -17.77 -1.30 9.47
N HIS A 174 -18.33 -0.21 9.98
CA HIS A 174 -18.04 0.32 11.32
C HIS A 174 -18.24 -0.73 12.42
N LYS A 175 -19.34 -1.50 12.39
CA LYS A 175 -19.55 -2.61 13.35
C LYS A 175 -18.47 -3.69 13.28
N LYS A 176 -17.95 -3.99 12.08
CA LYS A 176 -16.85 -4.95 11.92
C LYS A 176 -15.54 -4.36 12.45
N LEU A 177 -15.27 -3.08 12.22
CA LEU A 177 -14.11 -2.39 12.81
C LEU A 177 -14.20 -2.42 14.33
N GLN A 178 -15.33 -2.09 14.95
CA GLN A 178 -15.52 -2.22 16.41
C GLN A 178 -15.13 -3.62 16.92
N ASN A 179 -15.57 -4.68 16.24
CA ASN A 179 -15.18 -6.03 16.60
C ASN A 179 -13.68 -6.31 16.40
N LEU A 180 -13.06 -5.77 15.35
CA LEU A 180 -11.62 -5.89 15.10
C LEU A 180 -10.82 -5.21 16.21
N PHE A 181 -11.06 -3.91 16.47
CA PHE A 181 -10.32 -3.14 17.47
C PHE A 181 -10.49 -3.70 18.89
N ASN A 182 -11.62 -4.33 19.20
CA ASN A 182 -11.84 -5.00 20.48
C ASN A 182 -11.12 -6.35 20.63
N LYS A 183 -10.68 -6.97 19.53
CA LYS A 183 -10.20 -8.36 19.54
C LYS A 183 -8.78 -8.53 19.02
N ALA A 184 -8.34 -7.70 18.08
CA ALA A 184 -7.03 -7.77 17.47
C ALA A 184 -5.97 -7.83 18.56
N LYS A 185 -5.04 -8.78 18.43
CA LYS A 185 -3.99 -8.98 19.42
C LYS A 185 -2.72 -8.20 19.12
N ASP A 186 -2.48 -7.89 17.87
CA ASP A 186 -1.23 -7.32 17.43
C ASP A 186 -1.39 -6.46 16.17
N ASP A 187 -0.31 -5.77 15.79
CA ASP A 187 -0.35 -4.76 14.73
C ASP A 187 -0.61 -5.41 13.38
N ILE A 188 -0.12 -6.65 13.20
CA ILE A 188 -0.34 -7.44 11.98
C ILE A 188 -1.83 -7.72 11.80
N GLU A 189 -2.51 -8.17 12.87
CA GLU A 189 -3.95 -8.39 12.85
C GLU A 189 -4.75 -7.12 12.63
N LEU A 190 -4.36 -6.01 13.28
CA LEU A 190 -5.05 -4.74 13.13
C LEU A 190 -4.90 -4.22 11.69
N PHE A 191 -3.68 -4.17 11.18
CA PHE A 191 -3.36 -3.69 9.84
C PHE A 191 -4.06 -4.53 8.75
N LEU A 192 -3.86 -5.85 8.76
CA LEU A 192 -4.48 -6.73 7.76
C LEU A 192 -6.00 -6.74 7.91
N GLY A 193 -6.51 -6.79 9.14
CA GLY A 193 -7.93 -6.79 9.43
C GLY A 193 -8.61 -5.51 8.95
N PHE A 194 -8.04 -4.35 9.23
CA PHE A 194 -8.59 -3.05 8.83
C PHE A 194 -8.66 -2.97 7.30
N ASN A 195 -7.52 -3.11 6.64
CA ASN A 195 -7.42 -2.92 5.19
C ASN A 195 -8.25 -3.95 4.40
N MET A 196 -8.36 -5.18 4.88
CA MET A 196 -9.19 -6.21 4.25
C MET A 196 -10.69 -6.02 4.50
N LEU A 197 -11.08 -5.36 5.59
CA LEU A 197 -12.47 -4.95 5.83
C LEU A 197 -12.83 -3.74 4.96
N SER A 198 -11.89 -2.82 4.78
CA SER A 198 -12.07 -1.59 4.00
C SER A 198 -12.07 -1.84 2.49
N SER A 199 -11.36 -2.85 2.00
CA SER A 199 -11.37 -3.24 0.58
C SER A 199 -12.74 -3.71 0.06
N SER A 200 -13.71 -3.92 0.97
CA SER A 200 -15.10 -4.25 0.61
C SER A 200 -16.02 -3.04 0.52
N LEU A 201 -15.50 -1.83 0.76
CA LEU A 201 -16.25 -0.58 0.61
C LEU A 201 -16.43 -0.26 -0.88
N SER A 202 -17.53 0.42 -1.21
CA SER A 202 -17.82 0.94 -2.55
C SER A 202 -16.94 2.14 -2.95
N PHE A 203 -15.94 2.46 -2.13
CA PHE A 203 -15.04 3.59 -2.32
C PHE A 203 -13.62 3.22 -1.90
N SER A 204 -12.65 3.79 -2.59
CA SER A 204 -11.22 3.54 -2.45
C SER A 204 -10.57 4.39 -1.34
N HIS A 205 -9.29 4.10 -1.07
CA HIS A 205 -8.41 4.89 -0.20
C HIS A 205 -8.82 5.05 1.26
N TYR A 206 -9.46 4.03 1.86
CA TYR A 206 -9.73 3.98 3.30
C TYR A 206 -8.85 2.93 3.97
N ASN A 207 -7.59 3.29 4.25
CA ASN A 207 -6.56 2.36 4.69
C ASN A 207 -5.93 2.80 6.01
N LEU A 208 -5.50 1.83 6.82
CA LEU A 208 -4.73 2.07 8.03
C LEU A 208 -3.30 1.60 7.79
N TYR A 209 -2.34 2.49 8.04
CA TYR A 209 -0.91 2.21 7.94
C TYR A 209 -0.28 2.24 9.34
N VAL A 210 0.81 1.49 9.48
CA VAL A 210 1.68 1.52 10.65
C VAL A 210 2.87 2.40 10.30
N GLY A 211 3.15 3.42 11.11
CA GLY A 211 4.15 4.44 10.86
C GLY A 211 3.74 5.79 11.44
N SER A 212 4.57 6.81 11.23
CA SER A 212 4.30 8.20 11.63
C SER A 212 4.31 9.13 10.41
N LEU A 213 3.80 10.34 10.56
CA LEU A 213 3.96 11.37 9.53
C LEU A 213 5.19 12.22 9.87
N ASP A 214 6.06 12.45 8.91
CA ASP A 214 7.10 13.46 9.03
C ASP A 214 6.47 14.86 8.83
N GLU A 215 6.68 15.73 9.82
CA GLU A 215 6.15 17.11 9.81
C GLU A 215 6.66 17.94 8.62
N GLU A 216 7.82 17.60 8.05
CA GLU A 216 8.42 18.37 6.95
C GLU A 216 7.87 18.03 5.55
N ASN A 217 7.29 16.85 5.32
CA ASN A 217 6.89 16.43 3.96
C ASN A 217 5.45 15.95 3.79
N GLY A 218 4.67 15.71 4.86
CA GLY A 218 3.27 15.26 4.72
C GLY A 218 3.10 13.93 3.97
N THR A 219 4.21 13.21 3.78
CA THR A 219 4.30 11.84 3.28
C THR A 219 4.41 10.89 4.47
N GLU A 220 3.88 9.68 4.32
CA GLU A 220 4.07 8.60 5.30
C GLU A 220 5.57 8.37 5.53
N ASN A 221 6.00 8.20 6.79
CA ASN A 221 7.34 7.71 7.08
C ASN A 221 7.50 6.29 6.52
N THR A 222 8.06 6.21 5.33
CA THR A 222 9.10 5.22 5.07
C THR A 222 10.38 5.90 5.50
N GLU A 223 10.94 5.51 6.66
CA GLU A 223 12.16 6.13 7.19
C GLU A 223 13.22 6.27 6.09
N ASN A 224 13.79 7.46 5.99
CA ASN A 224 14.94 7.75 5.14
C ASN A 224 16.07 6.79 5.47
N THR A 225 16.33 5.83 4.57
CA THR A 225 17.56 5.05 4.55
C THR A 225 18.73 5.93 4.16
N GLU A 226 19.36 6.59 5.13
CA GLU A 226 20.77 6.97 5.05
C GLU A 226 21.66 5.71 5.21
N ASN A 227 21.54 4.76 4.27
CA ASN A 227 22.59 3.80 3.90
C ASN A 227 22.09 2.80 2.85
N SER A 228 21.82 3.29 1.64
CA SER A 228 22.10 2.64 0.34
C SER A 228 21.36 3.41 -0.75
N GLN A 229 22.06 4.32 -1.43
CA GLN A 229 21.57 4.96 -2.64
C GLN A 229 21.55 3.95 -3.80
N GLU A 230 20.55 3.05 -3.81
CA GLU A 230 19.99 2.57 -5.07
C GLU A 230 18.63 3.25 -5.24
N THR A 231 18.63 4.38 -5.93
CA THR A 231 17.39 5.00 -6.38
C THR A 231 16.75 4.04 -7.39
N PHE A 232 15.78 3.24 -6.94
CA PHE A 232 15.01 2.39 -7.85
C PHE A 232 14.28 3.29 -8.84
N SER A 233 14.81 3.40 -10.06
CA SER A 233 14.24 4.21 -11.12
C SER A 233 12.76 3.84 -11.32
N THR A 234 11.91 4.86 -11.26
CA THR A 234 10.46 4.72 -11.42
C THR A 234 10.06 4.70 -12.89
N ILE A 235 11.00 4.96 -13.79
CA ILE A 235 10.82 4.98 -15.22
C ILE A 235 11.66 3.88 -15.88
N ILE A 236 11.11 3.20 -16.88
CA ILE A 236 11.90 2.38 -17.81
C ILE A 236 11.72 2.97 -19.19
N PHE A 237 12.82 3.42 -19.79
CA PHE A 237 12.84 3.93 -21.16
C PHE A 237 13.56 2.93 -22.07
N GLU A 238 12.92 2.60 -23.19
CA GLU A 238 13.49 1.72 -24.21
C GLU A 238 13.20 2.29 -25.61
N GLU A 239 14.24 2.40 -26.44
CA GLU A 239 14.06 2.60 -27.87
C GLU A 239 13.69 1.25 -28.50
N LYS A 240 12.45 1.10 -28.98
CA LYS A 240 12.02 -0.13 -29.65
C LYS A 240 12.57 -0.21 -31.07
N ASN A 241 12.67 0.93 -31.74
CA ASN A 241 13.33 1.15 -33.02
C ASN A 241 13.45 2.65 -33.30
N GLU A 242 14.06 3.00 -34.43
CA GLU A 242 14.28 4.37 -34.92
C GLU A 242 13.03 5.28 -34.89
N ASN A 243 11.84 4.70 -34.99
CA ASN A 243 10.57 5.42 -35.08
C ASN A 243 9.70 5.29 -33.81
N THR A 244 10.07 4.44 -32.86
CA THR A 244 9.19 4.06 -31.74
C THR A 244 9.93 4.01 -30.41
N ALA A 245 9.47 4.86 -29.48
CA ALA A 245 9.92 4.85 -28.09
C ALA A 245 8.90 4.17 -27.17
N TYR A 246 9.40 3.53 -26.12
CA TYR A 246 8.62 2.94 -25.05
C TYR A 246 9.05 3.54 -23.70
N LEU A 247 8.08 3.96 -22.90
CA LEU A 247 8.28 4.55 -21.59
C LEU A 247 7.30 3.90 -20.59
N LYS A 248 7.80 3.05 -19.69
CA LYS A 248 7.02 2.55 -18.56
C LYS A 248 7.17 3.47 -17.37
N ILE A 249 6.05 3.93 -16.81
CA ILE A 249 6.02 4.69 -15.58
C ILE A 249 5.49 3.75 -14.49
N LYS A 250 6.35 3.30 -13.59
CA LYS A 250 6.00 2.31 -12.55
C LYS A 250 5.05 2.89 -11.49
N ASN A 251 5.25 4.15 -11.11
CA ASN A 251 4.41 4.93 -10.22
C ASN A 251 4.64 6.42 -10.47
N PHE A 252 3.73 7.28 -10.01
CA PHE A 252 3.87 8.73 -10.10
C PHE A 252 4.45 9.39 -8.83
N SER A 253 4.69 8.65 -7.75
CA SER A 253 5.06 9.23 -6.43
C SER A 253 6.43 9.90 -6.42
N SER A 254 7.36 9.46 -7.27
CA SER A 254 8.71 10.03 -7.37
C SER A 254 9.22 10.19 -8.80
N SER A 255 8.33 10.13 -9.80
CA SER A 255 8.72 10.13 -11.21
C SER A 255 8.88 11.53 -11.83
N GLN A 256 8.49 12.61 -11.13
CA GLN A 256 8.47 13.97 -11.69
C GLN A 256 9.83 14.36 -12.31
N LYS A 257 10.92 14.18 -11.56
CA LYS A 257 12.27 14.51 -12.03
C LYS A 257 12.66 13.68 -13.25
N GLU A 258 12.49 12.36 -13.18
CA GLU A 258 12.81 11.45 -14.29
C GLU A 258 12.00 11.80 -15.56
N LEU A 259 10.71 12.16 -15.42
CA LEU A 259 9.87 12.63 -16.54
C LEU A 259 10.42 13.92 -17.17
N SER A 260 10.81 14.90 -16.34
CA SER A 260 11.37 16.18 -16.81
C SER A 260 12.68 16.03 -17.59
N GLU A 261 13.44 14.95 -17.32
CA GLU A 261 14.71 14.67 -17.98
C GLU A 261 14.55 13.81 -19.25
N ILE A 262 13.59 12.88 -19.27
CA ILE A 262 13.44 11.92 -20.38
C ILE A 262 12.61 12.48 -21.55
N PHE A 263 11.54 13.24 -21.28
CA PHE A 263 10.68 13.74 -22.34
C PHE A 263 11.38 14.68 -23.32
N PRO A 264 12.24 15.63 -22.89
CA PRO A 264 12.99 16.46 -23.83
C PRO A 264 13.85 15.63 -24.80
N LYS A 265 14.39 14.49 -24.35
CA LYS A 265 15.16 13.57 -25.20
C LYS A 265 14.23 12.91 -26.24
N ILE A 266 13.08 12.40 -25.81
CA ILE A 266 12.07 11.79 -26.70
C ILE A 266 11.60 12.78 -27.76
N ILE A 267 11.28 14.01 -27.36
CA ILE A 267 10.82 15.07 -28.26
C ILE A 267 11.91 15.43 -29.27
N LYS A 268 13.16 15.62 -28.82
CA LYS A 268 14.30 15.95 -29.68
C LYS A 268 14.60 14.85 -30.71
N THR A 269 14.46 13.58 -30.36
CA THR A 269 14.66 12.46 -31.30
C THR A 269 13.54 12.36 -32.34
N ASN A 270 12.38 13.01 -32.10
CA ASN A 270 11.26 13.05 -33.03
C ASN A 270 10.72 11.66 -33.41
N TYR A 271 10.58 10.76 -32.42
CA TYR A 271 9.96 9.45 -32.63
C TYR A 271 8.54 9.61 -33.18
N GLN A 272 8.20 8.87 -34.22
CA GLN A 272 6.85 8.88 -34.81
C GLN A 272 5.78 8.30 -33.86
N ASN A 273 6.19 7.36 -33.00
CA ASN A 273 5.31 6.68 -32.05
C ASN A 273 5.93 6.68 -30.64
N LEU A 274 5.09 6.94 -29.64
CA LEU A 274 5.44 6.83 -28.22
C LEU A 274 4.44 5.93 -27.51
N ILE A 275 4.95 4.90 -26.86
CA ILE A 275 4.16 3.97 -26.05
C ILE A 275 4.41 4.30 -24.57
N ILE A 276 3.37 4.76 -23.87
CA ILE A 276 3.39 4.99 -22.43
C ILE A 276 2.77 3.77 -21.75
N ASP A 277 3.54 3.03 -20.98
CA ASP A 277 3.04 1.89 -20.21
C ASP A 277 2.70 2.30 -18.77
N LEU A 278 1.41 2.33 -18.46
CA LEU A 278 0.85 2.58 -17.12
C LEU A 278 0.32 1.30 -16.46
N ARG A 279 0.59 0.12 -17.03
CA ARG A 279 0.22 -1.16 -16.40
C ARG A 279 0.96 -1.29 -15.08
N ASP A 280 0.23 -1.74 -14.05
CA ASP A 280 0.71 -1.87 -12.67
C ASP A 280 1.06 -0.54 -11.98
N ASN A 281 0.70 0.61 -12.56
CA ASN A 281 0.87 1.91 -11.94
C ASN A 281 -0.38 2.33 -11.13
N GLY A 282 -0.31 2.19 -9.81
CA GLY A 282 -1.41 2.55 -8.90
C GLY A 282 -1.67 4.06 -8.76
N GLY A 283 -0.90 4.91 -9.42
CA GLY A 283 -0.95 6.36 -9.31
C GLY A 283 0.24 6.91 -8.54
N GLY A 284 0.02 7.99 -7.78
CA GLY A 284 1.06 8.72 -7.05
C GLY A 284 0.94 10.22 -7.24
N GLY A 285 2.08 10.91 -7.32
CA GLY A 285 2.14 12.35 -7.22
C GLY A 285 1.41 13.10 -8.35
N ILE A 286 0.56 14.06 -7.98
CA ILE A 286 -0.15 14.92 -8.93
C ILE A 286 0.83 15.83 -9.70
N ASP A 287 1.91 16.25 -9.05
CA ASP A 287 3.01 17.02 -9.63
C ASP A 287 3.67 16.31 -10.81
N ALA A 288 3.92 15.00 -10.70
CA ALA A 288 4.43 14.19 -11.79
C ALA A 288 3.42 14.06 -12.95
N ALA A 289 2.11 14.08 -12.68
CA ALA A 289 1.07 14.10 -13.71
C ALA A 289 1.06 15.41 -14.49
N PHE A 290 1.20 16.54 -13.79
CA PHE A 290 1.32 17.85 -14.44
C PHE A 290 2.64 17.95 -15.22
N GLU A 291 3.73 17.38 -14.71
CA GLU A 291 4.98 17.31 -15.47
C GLU A 291 4.82 16.46 -16.74
N PHE A 292 4.20 15.28 -16.66
CA PHE A 292 3.86 14.49 -17.84
C PHE A 292 3.02 15.29 -18.85
N ALA A 293 1.98 15.99 -18.38
CA ALA A 293 1.08 16.73 -19.24
C ALA A 293 1.78 17.84 -20.03
N LYS A 294 2.77 18.54 -19.43
CA LYS A 294 3.57 19.58 -20.11
C LYS A 294 4.25 19.08 -21.39
N HIS A 295 4.53 17.78 -21.49
CA HIS A 295 5.21 17.21 -22.66
C HIS A 295 4.25 16.64 -23.70
N ILE A 296 2.94 16.59 -23.40
CA ILE A 296 1.95 15.89 -24.23
C ILE A 296 0.86 16.82 -24.77
N VAL A 297 0.33 17.73 -23.95
CA VAL A 297 -0.80 18.57 -24.35
C VAL A 297 -0.34 19.75 -25.21
N LYS A 298 -1.12 20.08 -26.26
CA LYS A 298 -0.80 21.17 -27.22
C LYS A 298 -1.64 22.43 -27.01
N GLU A 299 -2.64 22.34 -26.15
CA GLU A 299 -3.58 23.39 -25.79
C GLU A 299 -4.01 23.23 -24.32
N ASP A 300 -4.72 24.22 -23.79
CA ASP A 300 -5.32 24.11 -22.46
C ASP A 300 -6.43 23.05 -22.49
N ILE A 301 -6.31 22.05 -21.62
CA ILE A 301 -7.27 20.96 -21.53
C ILE A 301 -7.85 20.90 -20.12
N GLU A 302 -9.16 21.15 -20.01
CA GLU A 302 -9.88 20.88 -18.78
C GLU A 302 -9.91 19.36 -18.50
N VAL A 303 -9.39 19.00 -17.33
CA VAL A 303 -9.28 17.60 -16.89
C VAL A 303 -10.54 17.19 -16.14
N GLY A 304 -10.96 18.03 -15.18
CA GLY A 304 -12.11 17.78 -14.35
C GLY A 304 -12.08 18.54 -13.04
N TYR A 305 -12.84 18.03 -12.08
CA TYR A 305 -13.18 18.69 -10.83
C TYR A 305 -13.00 17.74 -9.66
N PHE A 306 -12.23 18.19 -8.66
CA PHE A 306 -12.26 17.60 -7.34
C PHE A 306 -13.28 18.33 -6.48
N VAL A 307 -14.12 17.59 -5.75
CA VAL A 307 -15.15 18.14 -4.86
C VAL A 307 -15.06 17.53 -3.49
N THR A 308 -15.11 18.39 -2.47
CA THR A 308 -14.90 18.01 -1.08
C THR A 308 -16.22 18.00 -0.32
N ASN A 309 -16.19 17.52 0.92
CA ASN A 309 -17.36 17.51 1.79
C ASN A 309 -17.81 18.89 2.30
N LYS A 310 -17.09 19.96 1.91
CA LYS A 310 -17.46 21.36 2.19
C LYS A 310 -18.38 21.94 1.12
N LEU A 311 -18.50 21.26 -0.02
CA LEU A 311 -19.49 21.57 -1.04
C LEU A 311 -20.74 20.71 -0.80
N ASP A 312 -21.92 21.30 -0.86
CA ASP A 312 -23.15 20.52 -0.93
C ASP A 312 -23.38 20.09 -2.37
N TYR A 313 -23.10 18.81 -2.66
CA TYR A 313 -23.25 18.24 -3.99
C TYR A 313 -23.95 16.87 -3.97
N SER A 314 -24.52 16.52 -5.12
CA SER A 314 -25.12 15.21 -5.36
C SER A 314 -24.91 14.82 -6.81
N GLY A 315 -23.88 14.03 -7.06
CA GLY A 315 -23.45 13.72 -8.43
C GLY A 315 -22.84 14.93 -9.13
N PHE A 316 -22.77 14.86 -10.46
CA PHE A 316 -22.17 15.91 -11.27
C PHE A 316 -23.06 17.15 -11.37
N MET A 317 -22.53 18.32 -10.99
CA MET A 317 -23.24 19.59 -11.00
C MET A 317 -22.43 20.63 -11.80
N PRO A 318 -22.52 20.64 -13.14
CA PRO A 318 -21.58 21.37 -14.00
C PRO A 318 -21.54 22.88 -13.74
N ASN A 319 -22.69 23.51 -13.53
CA ASN A 319 -22.74 24.96 -13.28
C ASN A 319 -22.04 25.33 -11.97
N LEU A 320 -22.17 24.49 -10.94
CA LEU A 320 -21.51 24.69 -9.65
C LEU A 320 -20.02 24.33 -9.73
N PHE A 321 -19.66 23.26 -10.43
CA PHE A 321 -18.28 22.79 -10.51
C PHE A 321 -17.42 23.76 -11.31
N LYS A 322 -17.98 24.39 -12.35
CA LYS A 322 -17.31 25.44 -13.13
C LYS A 322 -16.91 26.67 -12.31
N THR A 323 -17.56 26.93 -11.17
CA THR A 323 -17.20 28.04 -10.28
C THR A 323 -16.07 27.70 -9.31
N LEU A 324 -15.60 26.44 -9.28
CA LEU A 324 -14.47 26.04 -8.43
C LEU A 324 -13.18 26.73 -8.90
N PRO A 325 -12.28 27.07 -7.95
CA PRO A 325 -11.00 27.67 -8.28
C PRO A 325 -10.19 26.73 -9.17
N GLU A 326 -9.56 27.31 -10.19
CA GLU A 326 -8.56 26.60 -10.97
C GLU A 326 -7.29 26.40 -10.15
N LEU A 327 -6.72 25.20 -10.18
CA LEU A 327 -5.49 24.89 -9.45
C LEU A 327 -4.46 24.24 -10.39
N GLN A 328 -3.20 24.66 -10.24
CA GLN A 328 -2.01 24.05 -10.82
C GLN A 328 -1.13 23.58 -9.66
N PRO A 329 -1.36 22.37 -9.11
CA PRO A 329 -0.67 21.93 -7.91
C PRO A 329 0.84 21.78 -8.15
N ILE A 330 1.64 22.26 -7.19
CA ILE A 330 3.09 22.14 -7.24
C ILE A 330 3.55 20.83 -6.59
N SER A 331 2.81 20.34 -5.59
CA SER A 331 3.03 19.04 -4.95
C SER A 331 1.74 18.36 -4.52
N THR A 332 1.83 17.07 -4.25
CA THR A 332 0.72 16.26 -3.72
C THR A 332 0.31 16.67 -2.31
N ASN A 333 1.27 17.04 -1.46
CA ASN A 333 1.00 17.52 -0.11
C ASN A 333 0.21 18.84 -0.15
N GLU A 334 0.68 19.83 -0.91
CA GLU A 334 -0.03 21.11 -1.09
C GLU A 334 -1.44 20.90 -1.63
N PHE A 335 -1.60 19.98 -2.59
CA PHE A 335 -2.92 19.63 -3.13
C PHE A 335 -3.85 19.06 -2.06
N GLY A 336 -3.37 18.11 -1.24
CA GLY A 336 -4.12 17.56 -0.12
C GLY A 336 -4.50 18.63 0.91
N GLN A 337 -3.57 19.50 1.28
CA GLN A 337 -3.82 20.61 2.20
C GLN A 337 -4.86 21.60 1.66
N PHE A 338 -4.81 21.89 0.36
CA PHE A 338 -5.80 22.72 -0.31
C PHE A 338 -7.20 22.09 -0.23
N LEU A 339 -7.35 20.83 -0.62
CA LEU A 339 -8.64 20.12 -0.59
C LEU A 339 -9.20 19.98 0.84
N ARG A 340 -8.34 19.90 1.85
CA ARG A 340 -8.79 19.90 3.27
C ARG A 340 -9.40 21.22 3.71
N LYS A 341 -9.17 22.33 3.01
CA LYS A 341 -9.69 23.67 3.37
C LYS A 341 -10.80 24.12 2.43
N GLU A 342 -10.69 23.79 1.16
CA GLU A 342 -11.53 24.34 0.10
C GLU A 342 -12.72 23.44 -0.27
N LYS A 343 -13.69 24.02 -1.00
CA LYS A 343 -14.87 23.31 -1.51
C LYS A 343 -14.56 22.32 -2.64
N GLY A 344 -13.40 22.51 -3.29
CA GLY A 344 -12.99 21.74 -4.45
C GLY A 344 -12.01 22.52 -5.31
N ALA A 345 -11.57 21.87 -6.39
CA ALA A 345 -10.65 22.45 -7.37
C ALA A 345 -11.06 22.03 -8.77
N LYS A 346 -10.87 22.91 -9.74
CA LYS A 346 -10.89 22.60 -11.18
C LYS A 346 -9.46 22.40 -11.65
N LEU A 347 -9.20 21.29 -12.33
CA LEU A 347 -7.89 21.01 -12.91
C LEU A 347 -7.89 21.23 -14.42
N ILE A 348 -6.86 21.92 -14.89
CA ILE A 348 -6.59 22.16 -16.30
C ILE A 348 -5.14 21.80 -16.57
N PHE A 349 -4.87 20.99 -17.59
CA PHE A 349 -3.52 20.88 -18.11
C PHE A 349 -3.27 22.08 -19.03
N LYS A 350 -2.32 22.92 -18.65
CA LYS A 350 -1.98 24.12 -19.42
C LYS A 350 -1.12 23.79 -20.62
N LYS A 351 -1.35 24.52 -21.70
CA LYS A 351 -0.46 24.50 -22.86
C LYS A 351 0.96 24.87 -22.41
N PRO A 352 1.98 24.04 -22.72
CA PRO A 352 3.37 24.35 -22.38
C PRO A 352 3.91 25.49 -23.24
N ILE A 353 4.94 26.16 -22.74
CA ILE A 353 5.74 27.13 -23.50
C ILE A 353 6.62 26.41 -24.52
N ASN A 354 7.19 25.27 -24.11
CA ASN A 354 8.06 24.44 -24.94
C ASN A 354 7.26 23.52 -25.86
N GLU A 355 7.94 22.97 -26.87
CA GLU A 355 7.34 22.03 -27.80
C GLU A 355 6.89 20.74 -27.10
N SER A 356 5.65 20.33 -27.37
CA SER A 356 5.07 19.06 -26.92
C SER A 356 5.37 17.95 -27.92
N TYR A 357 5.31 16.69 -27.46
CA TYR A 357 5.42 15.53 -28.33
C TYR A 357 4.37 15.57 -29.46
N ALA A 358 4.86 15.48 -30.70
CA ALA A 358 4.03 15.67 -31.89
C ALA A 358 3.50 14.37 -32.51
N GLY A 359 4.13 13.23 -32.21
CA GLY A 359 3.83 11.92 -32.81
C GLY A 359 2.60 11.22 -32.24
N LYS A 360 2.40 9.95 -32.64
CA LYS A 360 1.28 9.12 -32.21
C LYS A 360 1.53 8.58 -30.81
N LEU A 361 0.56 8.78 -29.91
CA LEU A 361 0.64 8.32 -28.53
C LEU A 361 -0.23 7.07 -28.32
N TYR A 362 0.36 6.05 -27.71
CA TYR A 362 -0.33 4.84 -27.25
C TYR A 362 -0.16 4.70 -25.74
N VAL A 363 -1.23 4.36 -25.03
CA VAL A 363 -1.19 4.20 -23.58
C VAL A 363 -1.62 2.78 -23.22
N LEU A 364 -0.78 2.05 -22.48
CA LEU A 364 -1.10 0.72 -22.00
C LEU A 364 -1.68 0.79 -20.59
N THR A 365 -2.81 0.13 -20.36
CA THR A 365 -3.50 0.12 -19.06
C THR A 365 -3.87 -1.29 -18.63
N ASN A 366 -3.97 -1.51 -17.32
CA ASN A 366 -4.53 -2.74 -16.74
C ASN A 366 -5.37 -2.45 -15.49
N LYS A 367 -5.90 -3.49 -14.85
CA LYS A 367 -6.72 -3.37 -13.63
C LYS A 367 -6.00 -2.77 -12.42
N LYS A 368 -4.67 -2.60 -12.49
CA LYS A 368 -3.86 -1.94 -11.45
C LYS A 368 -3.47 -0.51 -11.82
N THR A 369 -3.75 -0.06 -13.04
CA THR A 369 -3.65 1.36 -13.41
C THR A 369 -4.68 2.14 -12.63
N GLY A 370 -4.31 3.08 -11.76
CA GLY A 370 -5.25 3.72 -10.83
C GLY A 370 -4.90 5.15 -10.46
N SER A 371 -5.83 5.81 -9.75
CA SER A 371 -5.66 7.15 -9.16
C SER A 371 -5.18 8.16 -10.21
N THR A 372 -4.09 8.87 -9.96
CA THR A 372 -3.48 9.88 -10.85
C THR A 372 -3.37 9.46 -12.33
N CYS A 373 -3.24 8.16 -12.62
CA CYS A 373 -3.24 7.65 -14.00
C CYS A 373 -4.59 7.86 -14.73
N GLU A 374 -5.70 7.78 -14.01
CA GLU A 374 -7.04 7.67 -14.60
C GLU A 374 -7.53 8.96 -15.25
N PRO A 375 -7.34 10.17 -14.66
CA PRO A 375 -7.68 11.41 -15.32
C PRO A 375 -6.80 11.66 -16.55
N ILE A 376 -5.51 11.29 -16.49
CA ILE A 376 -4.60 11.36 -17.65
C ILE A 376 -5.14 10.45 -18.77
N ALA A 377 -5.33 9.17 -18.48
CA ALA A 377 -5.81 8.19 -19.43
C ALA A 377 -7.17 8.61 -20.04
N TYR A 378 -8.09 9.09 -19.20
CA TYR A 378 -9.40 9.57 -19.62
C TYR A 378 -9.29 10.76 -20.58
N VAL A 379 -8.55 11.80 -20.19
CA VAL A 379 -8.41 13.02 -21.00
C VAL A 379 -7.74 12.72 -22.33
N LEU A 380 -6.63 11.98 -22.33
CA LEU A 380 -5.92 11.63 -23.56
C LEU A 380 -6.82 10.84 -24.52
N LYS A 381 -7.60 9.90 -23.99
CA LYS A 381 -8.58 9.14 -24.78
C LYS A 381 -9.68 10.05 -25.34
N GLN A 382 -10.36 10.81 -24.48
CA GLN A 382 -11.55 11.57 -24.89
C GLN A 382 -11.22 12.76 -25.79
N LYS A 383 -9.99 13.28 -25.70
CA LYS A 383 -9.50 14.32 -26.61
C LYS A 383 -8.86 13.76 -27.88
N GLY A 384 -8.82 12.43 -28.04
CA GLY A 384 -8.21 11.78 -29.21
C GLY A 384 -6.69 11.98 -29.31
N LEU A 385 -6.04 12.30 -28.20
CA LEU A 385 -4.58 12.51 -28.14
C LEU A 385 -3.81 11.20 -28.05
N ALA A 386 -4.44 10.14 -27.52
CA ALA A 386 -3.85 8.82 -27.44
C ALA A 386 -4.85 7.71 -27.76
N THR A 387 -4.34 6.57 -28.22
CA THR A 387 -5.09 5.30 -28.24
C THR A 387 -4.73 4.51 -26.99
N LEU A 388 -5.72 4.15 -26.17
CA LEU A 388 -5.56 3.30 -25.00
C LEU A 388 -5.75 1.83 -25.38
N ILE A 389 -4.84 0.96 -24.94
CA ILE A 389 -4.84 -0.48 -25.25
C ILE A 389 -4.59 -1.28 -23.97
N GLY A 390 -5.39 -2.32 -23.71
CA GLY A 390 -5.20 -3.21 -22.57
C GLY A 390 -6.50 -3.52 -21.85
N GLU A 391 -6.49 -3.50 -20.52
CA GLU A 391 -7.69 -3.70 -19.70
C GLU A 391 -8.22 -2.36 -19.14
N ASN A 392 -9.44 -2.40 -18.60
CA ASN A 392 -10.01 -1.30 -17.81
C ASN A 392 -9.12 -0.95 -16.61
N THR A 393 -9.01 0.34 -16.30
CA THR A 393 -8.30 0.81 -15.09
C THR A 393 -9.03 0.43 -13.80
N ALA A 394 -8.38 0.65 -12.65
CA ALA A 394 -8.83 0.22 -11.34
C ALA A 394 -10.15 0.88 -10.87
N GLY A 395 -10.42 2.12 -11.30
CA GLY A 395 -11.52 2.93 -10.75
C GLY A 395 -11.27 3.34 -9.31
N ALA A 396 -10.04 3.72 -8.96
CA ALA A 396 -9.65 4.15 -7.62
C ALA A 396 -9.22 5.62 -7.69
N MET A 397 -10.19 6.52 -7.84
CA MET A 397 -9.96 7.92 -8.24
C MET A 397 -10.25 8.96 -7.14
N LEU A 398 -10.62 8.53 -5.94
CA LEU A 398 -10.77 9.49 -4.84
C LEU A 398 -9.41 10.07 -4.44
N ALA A 399 -9.35 11.39 -4.27
CA ALA A 399 -8.16 12.02 -3.70
C ALA A 399 -8.14 11.75 -2.19
N ALA A 400 -7.03 11.18 -1.74
CA ALA A 400 -6.84 10.81 -0.35
C ALA A 400 -5.82 11.72 0.34
N SER A 401 -5.86 11.72 1.67
CA SER A 401 -4.79 12.34 2.46
C SER A 401 -4.55 11.55 3.75
N PRO A 402 -3.30 11.54 4.24
CA PRO A 402 -2.95 10.82 5.46
C PRO A 402 -3.28 11.63 6.71
N PHE A 403 -3.87 10.99 7.72
CA PHE A 403 -4.20 11.59 9.00
C PHE A 403 -3.57 10.79 10.13
N GLU A 404 -2.86 11.47 11.03
CA GLU A 404 -2.29 10.82 12.20
C GLU A 404 -3.39 10.41 13.19
N VAL A 405 -3.48 9.11 13.46
CA VAL A 405 -4.35 8.52 14.48
C VAL A 405 -3.59 8.42 15.80
N SER A 406 -2.33 8.04 15.77
CA SER A 406 -1.39 8.14 16.89
C SER A 406 0.03 8.16 16.36
N GLU A 407 1.03 8.23 17.24
CA GLU A 407 2.46 8.15 16.90
C GLU A 407 2.84 6.94 16.03
N LYS A 408 2.00 5.89 15.99
CA LYS A 408 2.23 4.65 15.24
C LYS A 408 1.22 4.37 14.13
N TYR A 409 0.13 5.12 14.02
CA TYR A 409 -0.97 4.78 13.13
C TYR A 409 -1.41 5.96 12.28
N ILE A 410 -1.48 5.74 10.98
CA ILE A 410 -1.92 6.74 9.99
C ILE A 410 -3.16 6.20 9.28
N LEU A 411 -4.21 7.01 9.20
CA LEU A 411 -5.38 6.74 8.38
C LEU A 411 -5.22 7.48 7.05
N SER A 412 -5.11 6.75 5.94
CA SER A 412 -5.37 7.32 4.63
C SER A 412 -6.87 7.35 4.40
N LEU A 413 -7.39 8.54 4.09
CA LEU A 413 -8.82 8.82 4.00
C LEU A 413 -9.12 9.54 2.68
N PRO A 414 -10.16 9.17 1.93
CA PRO A 414 -10.57 9.90 0.74
C PRO A 414 -11.29 11.19 1.15
N ILE A 415 -10.71 12.34 0.78
CA ILE A 415 -11.20 13.68 1.16
C ILE A 415 -11.90 14.42 0.03
N ALA A 416 -11.73 14.00 -1.23
CA ALA A 416 -12.44 14.56 -2.37
C ALA A 416 -12.83 13.50 -3.42
N ASP A 417 -14.01 13.69 -4.02
CA ASP A 417 -14.47 12.94 -5.20
C ASP A 417 -13.96 13.62 -6.47
N PHE A 418 -13.84 12.85 -7.56
CA PHE A 418 -13.41 13.36 -8.86
C PHE A 418 -14.47 13.14 -9.94
N TYR A 419 -14.74 14.20 -10.69
CA TYR A 419 -15.58 14.18 -11.88
C TYR A 419 -14.78 14.72 -13.06
N THR A 420 -14.80 14.04 -14.19
CA THR A 420 -14.18 14.51 -15.43
C THR A 420 -14.88 15.79 -15.92
N PHE A 421 -14.25 16.50 -16.86
CA PHE A 421 -14.79 17.73 -17.46
C PHE A 421 -16.21 17.54 -18.06
N ASP A 422 -16.53 16.33 -18.52
CA ASP A 422 -17.83 15.93 -19.09
C ASP A 422 -18.75 15.18 -18.10
N GLY A 423 -18.36 15.08 -16.83
CA GLY A 423 -19.22 14.63 -15.75
C GLY A 423 -19.20 13.15 -15.41
N VAL A 424 -18.23 12.40 -15.92
CA VAL A 424 -18.01 11.00 -15.55
C VAL A 424 -17.31 10.94 -14.19
N ARG A 425 -17.90 10.18 -13.27
CA ARG A 425 -17.25 9.81 -12.00
C ARG A 425 -16.42 8.55 -12.21
N LEU A 426 -15.10 8.63 -12.06
CA LEU A 426 -14.22 7.48 -12.36
C LEU A 426 -14.14 6.47 -11.21
N GLU A 427 -14.40 6.89 -9.98
CA GLU A 427 -14.40 6.00 -8.81
C GLU A 427 -15.41 4.84 -8.96
N GLY A 428 -14.90 3.61 -8.87
CA GLY A 428 -15.63 2.35 -9.07
C GLY A 428 -15.87 1.97 -10.54
N ILE A 429 -15.50 2.83 -11.50
CA ILE A 429 -15.76 2.63 -12.94
C ILE A 429 -14.46 2.48 -13.73
N GLY A 430 -13.48 3.34 -13.48
CA GLY A 430 -12.23 3.43 -14.23
C GLY A 430 -12.42 3.94 -15.66
N VAL A 431 -11.42 3.69 -16.49
CA VAL A 431 -11.32 4.13 -17.87
C VAL A 431 -11.22 2.90 -18.76
N LYS A 432 -12.26 2.68 -19.56
CA LYS A 432 -12.24 1.62 -20.58
C LYS A 432 -11.26 1.98 -21.71
N PRO A 433 -10.35 1.08 -22.13
CA PRO A 433 -9.44 1.34 -23.24
C PRO A 433 -10.18 1.49 -24.58
N ASN A 434 -9.50 2.05 -25.59
CA ASN A 434 -10.02 2.06 -26.96
C ASN A 434 -9.99 0.65 -27.57
N ILE A 435 -8.95 -0.12 -27.26
CA ILE A 435 -8.75 -1.49 -27.73
C ILE A 435 -8.56 -2.40 -26.52
N GLU A 436 -9.54 -3.26 -26.27
CA GLU A 436 -9.53 -4.20 -25.16
C GLU A 436 -8.69 -5.44 -25.50
N THR A 437 -7.76 -5.79 -24.62
CA THR A 437 -6.90 -6.99 -24.73
C THR A 437 -6.33 -7.34 -23.36
N GLU A 438 -5.90 -8.58 -23.17
CA GLU A 438 -5.22 -8.98 -21.94
C GLU A 438 -3.98 -8.13 -21.69
N SER A 439 -3.71 -7.83 -20.42
CA SER A 439 -2.63 -6.92 -20.00
C SER A 439 -1.27 -7.36 -20.57
N GLU A 440 -1.00 -8.67 -20.66
CA GLU A 440 0.25 -9.21 -21.20
C GLU A 440 0.40 -9.01 -22.72
N ASP A 441 -0.71 -9.00 -23.46
CA ASP A 441 -0.73 -8.84 -24.92
C ASP A 441 -0.76 -7.38 -25.38
N ALA A 442 -1.02 -6.43 -24.48
CA ALA A 442 -1.22 -5.02 -24.81
C ALA A 442 -0.06 -4.42 -25.63
N LEU A 443 1.20 -4.65 -25.23
CA LEU A 443 2.37 -4.14 -25.94
C LEU A 443 2.49 -4.74 -27.35
N LYS A 444 2.30 -6.07 -27.47
CA LYS A 444 2.30 -6.75 -28.75
C LYS A 444 1.24 -6.15 -29.69
N LYS A 445 0.05 -5.89 -29.16
CA LYS A 445 -1.05 -5.30 -29.92
C LYS A 445 -0.71 -3.92 -30.48
N VAL A 446 -0.01 -3.09 -29.70
CA VAL A 446 0.45 -1.78 -30.18
C VAL A 446 1.47 -1.91 -31.30
N MET A 447 2.43 -2.83 -31.16
CA MET A 447 3.42 -3.05 -32.21
C MET A 447 2.78 -3.53 -33.52
N GLU A 448 1.74 -4.36 -33.45
CA GLU A 448 0.94 -4.75 -34.62
C GLU A 448 0.21 -3.57 -35.30
N ILE A 449 -0.18 -2.54 -34.54
CA ILE A 449 -0.83 -1.34 -35.07
C ILE A 449 0.19 -0.41 -35.72
N ILE A 450 1.36 -0.24 -35.10
CA ILE A 450 2.42 0.64 -35.59
C ILE A 450 3.03 0.11 -36.90
N ASN A 451 3.14 -1.21 -37.05
CA ASN A 451 3.75 -1.85 -38.22
C ASN A 451 2.79 -2.01 -39.42
N LYS A 452 1.54 -1.56 -39.30
CA LYS A 452 0.57 -1.50 -40.40
C LYS A 452 0.60 -0.12 -41.04
#